data_AF-A0A7S3KCW2-F1
#
_entry.id   AF-A0A7S3KCW2-F1
#
_cell.length_a   1.000
_cell.length_b   1.000
_cell.length_c   1.000
_cell.angle_alpha   90.00
_cell.angle_beta   90.00
_cell.angle_gamma   90.00
#
_symmetry.space_group_name_H-M   'P 1'
#
loop_
_entity.id
_entity.type
_entity.pdbx_description
1 polymer ?
#
loop_
_entity_poly.entity_id
_entity_poly.type
_entity_poly.pdbx_seq_one_letter_code
_entity_poly.pdbx_strand_id
1 'polypeptide(L)'
;FWRDPTNPQGYLKHSRFLAEANNERNFDQNRKDLWLALKHARFVKWEQDTTIIPRESSWWGMYSPDYNIVSRFDTEVYKKDLIGIRTLEEEGRADFISIPGDHMKFSHDQINNIVRPVFTQ
;
A
#
# COMPACT_ATOMS: atom_id res chain seq x y z
N PHE A 1 -4.36 -11.08 -3.92
CA PHE A 1 -4.51 -11.47 -2.50
C PHE A 1 -5.95 -11.20 -2.07
N TRP A 2 -6.43 -11.76 -0.95
CA TRP A 2 -7.79 -11.52 -0.45
C TRP A 2 -7.76 -11.04 1.01
N ARG A 3 -8.51 -9.99 1.31
CA ARG A 3 -8.75 -9.45 2.67
C ARG A 3 -10.25 -9.27 2.82
N ASP A 4 -10.89 -10.18 3.55
CA ASP A 4 -12.33 -10.10 3.84
C ASP A 4 -12.59 -8.96 4.84
N PRO A 5 -13.30 -7.89 4.45
CA PRO A 5 -13.58 -6.78 5.36
C PRO A 5 -14.54 -7.16 6.48
N THR A 6 -15.43 -8.13 6.25
CA THR A 6 -16.45 -8.56 7.23
C THR A 6 -15.89 -9.53 8.26
N ASN A 7 -14.74 -10.14 7.98
CA ASN A 7 -14.06 -11.07 8.89
C ASN A 7 -12.56 -10.74 9.06
N PRO A 8 -12.21 -9.62 9.71
CA PRO A 8 -10.81 -9.24 9.93
C PRO A 8 -10.01 -10.30 10.70
N GLN A 9 -10.63 -10.98 11.66
CA GLN A 9 -9.97 -12.04 12.45
C GLN A 9 -9.68 -13.28 11.60
N GLY A 10 -10.62 -13.67 10.74
CA GLY A 10 -10.40 -14.75 9.77
C GLY A 10 -9.28 -14.43 8.79
N TYR A 11 -9.24 -13.19 8.28
CA TYR A 11 -8.12 -12.70 7.46
C TYR A 11 -6.78 -12.84 8.20
N LEU A 12 -6.69 -12.29 9.42
CA LEU A 12 -5.46 -12.34 10.21
C LEU A 12 -5.03 -13.77 10.50
N LYS A 13 -5.95 -14.69 10.78
CA LYS A 13 -5.64 -16.09 11.10
C LYS A 13 -5.24 -16.92 9.87
N HIS A 14 -5.89 -16.71 8.73
CA HIS A 14 -5.82 -17.65 7.60
C HIS A 14 -5.10 -17.12 6.35
N SER A 15 -4.85 -15.81 6.25
CA SER A 15 -4.06 -15.26 5.14
C SER A 15 -2.66 -15.84 5.14
N ARG A 16 -2.32 -16.61 4.11
CA ARG A 16 -0.98 -17.23 3.96
C ARG A 16 0.11 -16.26 3.50
N PHE A 17 -0.27 -15.07 3.05
CA PHE A 17 0.68 -14.11 2.50
C PHE A 17 0.45 -12.71 3.05
N LEU A 18 -0.68 -12.05 2.70
CA LEU A 18 -0.86 -10.62 2.93
C LEU A 18 -0.72 -10.20 4.40
N ALA A 19 -1.39 -10.88 5.32
CA ALA A 19 -1.27 -10.60 6.77
C ALA A 19 0.15 -10.75 7.32
N GLU A 20 0.97 -11.63 6.74
CA GLU A 20 2.37 -11.79 7.11
C GLU A 20 3.24 -10.72 6.45
N ALA A 21 3.05 -10.46 5.15
CA ALA A 21 3.77 -9.44 4.40
C ALA A 21 3.56 -8.02 4.97
N ASN A 22 2.36 -7.74 5.48
CA ASN A 22 2.03 -6.49 6.18
C ASN A 22 2.44 -6.48 7.65
N ASN A 23 3.08 -7.55 8.15
CA ASN A 23 3.50 -7.69 9.54
C ASN A 23 2.34 -7.56 10.56
N GLU A 24 1.11 -7.94 10.15
CA GLU A 24 -0.12 -7.75 10.94
C GLU A 24 -0.37 -8.87 11.96
N ARG A 25 0.14 -10.08 11.73
CA ARG A 25 -0.09 -11.23 12.63
C ARG A 25 0.96 -11.33 13.74
N ASN A 26 2.21 -11.56 13.35
CA ASN A 26 3.35 -11.69 14.25
C ASN A 26 4.37 -10.66 13.80
N PHE A 27 4.51 -9.57 14.57
CA PHE A 27 5.47 -8.55 14.23
C PHE A 27 6.88 -9.14 14.18
N ASP A 28 7.57 -8.90 13.07
CA ASP A 28 8.96 -9.27 12.83
C ASP A 28 9.74 -8.01 12.45
N GLN A 29 10.74 -7.67 13.25
CA GLN A 29 11.57 -6.49 13.02
C GLN A 29 12.36 -6.62 11.71
N ASN A 30 12.84 -7.82 11.36
CA ASN A 30 13.63 -8.01 10.14
C ASN A 30 12.82 -7.65 8.88
N ARG A 31 11.51 -7.95 8.89
CA ARG A 31 10.61 -7.61 7.77
C ARG A 31 10.47 -6.10 7.62
N LYS A 32 10.35 -5.37 8.74
CA LYS A 32 10.34 -3.91 8.73
C LYS A 32 11.68 -3.35 8.24
N ASP A 33 12.80 -3.90 8.70
CA ASP A 33 14.14 -3.44 8.31
C ASP A 33 14.39 -3.62 6.80
N LEU A 34 13.87 -4.70 6.19
CA LEU A 34 13.93 -4.90 4.74
C LEU A 34 13.20 -3.81 3.95
N TRP A 35 12.05 -3.34 4.43
CA TRP A 35 11.35 -2.20 3.84
C TRP A 35 12.13 -0.89 4.05
N LEU A 36 12.64 -0.67 5.27
CA LEU A 36 13.44 0.53 5.58
C LEU A 36 14.78 0.59 4.82
N ALA A 37 15.25 -0.53 4.27
CA ALA A 37 16.41 -0.56 3.40
C ALA A 37 16.15 0.01 1.99
N LEU A 38 14.89 0.23 1.59
CA LEU A 38 14.54 0.78 0.29
C LEU A 38 15.01 2.23 0.16
N LYS A 39 15.88 2.53 -0.80
CA LYS A 39 16.32 3.92 -1.04
C LYS A 39 15.15 4.85 -1.33
N HIS A 40 14.23 4.39 -2.18
CA HIS A 40 13.02 5.10 -2.53
C HIS A 40 11.91 4.10 -2.90
N ALA A 41 10.66 4.41 -2.59
CA ALA A 41 9.48 3.65 -2.97
C ALA A 41 8.41 4.57 -3.54
N ARG A 42 7.78 4.20 -4.66
CA ARG A 42 6.73 5.00 -5.28
C ARG A 42 5.50 4.16 -5.53
N PHE A 43 4.38 4.59 -4.96
CA PHE A 43 3.11 3.87 -5.00
C PHE A 43 2.14 4.64 -5.88
N VAL A 44 1.70 4.01 -6.96
CA VAL A 44 0.81 4.61 -7.95
C VAL A 44 -0.61 4.10 -7.75
N LYS A 45 -1.59 5.01 -7.77
CA LYS A 45 -3.02 4.69 -7.74
C LYS A 45 -3.69 5.26 -8.99
N TRP A 46 -4.52 4.45 -9.64
CA TRP A 46 -5.39 4.91 -10.72
C TRP A 46 -6.69 5.48 -10.16
N GLU A 47 -7.08 6.66 -10.62
CA GLU A 47 -8.23 7.38 -10.10
C GLU A 47 -9.55 6.72 -10.46
N GLN A 48 -9.65 6.05 -11.61
CA GLN A 48 -10.85 5.37 -12.07
C GLN A 48 -10.64 3.84 -12.11
N ASP A 49 -9.78 3.31 -11.25
CA ASP A 49 -9.49 1.88 -11.19
C ASP A 49 -10.77 1.06 -10.90
N THR A 50 -11.11 0.17 -11.82
CA THR A 50 -12.25 -0.76 -11.71
C THR A 50 -11.83 -2.19 -11.37
N THR A 51 -10.53 -2.45 -11.23
CA THR A 51 -9.94 -3.78 -10.98
C THR A 51 -9.48 -3.93 -9.53
N ILE A 52 -8.75 -2.96 -8.98
CA ILE A 52 -8.35 -2.96 -7.57
C ILE A 52 -9.52 -2.41 -6.74
N ILE A 53 -10.10 -3.26 -5.89
CA ILE A 53 -11.27 -2.93 -5.08
C ILE A 53 -10.95 -3.17 -3.58
N PRO A 54 -10.95 -2.13 -2.73
CA PRO A 54 -11.06 -0.71 -3.09
C PRO A 54 -9.77 -0.19 -3.74
N ARG A 55 -9.87 0.79 -4.64
CA ARG A 55 -8.69 1.38 -5.34
C ARG A 55 -7.66 1.96 -4.37
N GLU A 56 -8.11 2.38 -3.19
CA GLU A 56 -7.29 2.86 -2.08
C GLU A 56 -6.31 1.79 -1.57
N SER A 57 -6.56 0.49 -1.84
CA SER A 57 -5.61 -0.59 -1.55
C SER A 57 -4.26 -0.42 -2.24
N SER A 58 -4.18 0.36 -3.32
CA SER A 58 -2.91 0.74 -3.96
C SER A 58 -1.98 1.51 -3.01
N TRP A 59 -2.57 2.14 -1.98
CA TRP A 59 -1.88 2.92 -0.96
C TRP A 59 -2.18 2.41 0.45
N TRP A 60 -2.41 1.10 0.65
CA TRP A 60 -2.79 0.51 1.95
C TRP A 60 -4.14 0.95 2.53
N GLY A 61 -4.99 1.67 1.79
CA GLY A 61 -6.39 1.83 2.20
C GLY A 61 -7.17 0.51 2.09
N MET A 62 -8.32 0.41 2.77
CA MET A 62 -9.12 -0.80 2.80
C MET A 62 -10.59 -0.52 3.08
N TYR A 63 -11.45 -1.52 2.95
CA TYR A 63 -12.82 -1.44 3.45
C TYR A 63 -12.85 -1.73 4.96
N SER A 64 -13.71 -1.01 5.68
CA SER A 64 -14.21 -1.42 6.99
C SER A 64 -15.22 -2.57 6.84
N PRO A 65 -15.62 -3.24 7.94
CA PRO A 65 -16.68 -4.25 7.90
C PRO A 65 -18.00 -3.75 7.30
N ASP A 66 -18.28 -2.45 7.42
CA ASP A 66 -19.46 -1.78 6.85
C ASP A 66 -19.24 -1.29 5.40
N TYR A 67 -18.15 -1.71 4.76
CA TYR A 67 -17.75 -1.31 3.40
C TYR A 67 -17.50 0.19 3.21
N ASN A 68 -17.20 0.91 4.29
CA ASN A 68 -16.70 2.28 4.20
C ASN A 68 -15.20 2.27 3.87
N ILE A 69 -14.74 3.26 3.10
CA ILE A 69 -13.32 3.42 2.79
C ILE A 69 -12.58 3.89 4.04
N VAL A 70 -11.58 3.12 4.46
CA VAL A 70 -10.62 3.46 5.50
C VAL A 70 -9.35 3.96 4.83
N SER A 71 -8.97 5.19 5.15
CA SER A 71 -7.71 5.77 4.67
C SER A 71 -6.52 5.02 5.25
N ARG A 72 -5.41 4.98 4.49
CA ARG A 72 -4.18 4.33 4.94
C ARG A 72 -3.69 4.86 6.28
N PHE A 73 -3.88 6.15 6.55
CA PHE A 73 -3.49 6.81 7.80
C PHE A 73 -4.18 6.22 9.02
N ASP A 74 -5.38 5.65 8.84
CA ASP A 74 -6.19 5.07 9.91
C ASP A 74 -5.96 3.56 10.09
N THR A 75 -5.16 2.94 9.23
CA THR A 75 -4.86 1.51 9.28
C THR A 75 -3.81 1.18 10.32
N GLU A 76 -3.86 -0.02 10.88
CA GLU A 76 -2.85 -0.47 11.85
C GLU A 76 -1.44 -0.54 11.25
N VAL A 77 -1.33 -0.93 9.97
CA VAL A 77 -0.05 -1.00 9.25
C VAL A 77 0.65 0.36 9.27
N TYR A 78 -0.08 1.45 9.06
CA TYR A 78 0.47 2.80 9.06
C TYR A 78 0.62 3.37 10.48
N LYS A 79 -0.42 3.30 11.32
CA LYS A 79 -0.40 3.89 12.68
C LYS A 79 0.68 3.29 13.57
N LYS A 80 0.88 1.97 13.47
CA LYS A 80 1.94 1.26 14.20
C LYS A 80 3.22 1.12 13.41
N ASP A 81 3.23 1.62 12.17
CA ASP A 81 4.36 1.56 11.26
C ASP A 81 4.97 0.15 11.15
N LEU A 82 4.09 -0.83 10.93
CA LEU A 82 4.39 -2.27 11.03
C LEU A 82 5.42 -2.74 10.01
N ILE A 83 5.48 -2.08 8.86
CA ILE A 83 6.44 -2.35 7.79
C ILE A 83 7.38 -1.16 7.53
N GLY A 84 7.33 -0.07 8.30
CA GLY A 84 8.19 1.10 8.06
C GLY A 84 7.70 2.07 6.98
N ILE A 85 6.48 1.89 6.45
CA ILE A 85 5.95 2.74 5.38
C ILE A 85 5.71 4.19 5.82
N ARG A 86 5.33 4.42 7.09
CA ARG A 86 5.17 5.78 7.63
C ARG A 86 6.54 6.43 7.75
N THR A 87 7.53 5.71 8.27
CA THR A 87 8.91 6.21 8.36
C THR A 87 9.46 6.57 6.99
N LEU A 88 9.28 5.71 5.97
CA LEU A 88 9.73 6.03 4.61
C LEU A 88 9.06 7.30 4.06
N GLU A 89 7.76 7.48 4.31
CA GLU A 89 7.04 8.69 3.88
C GLU A 89 7.53 9.94 4.60
N GLU A 90 7.69 9.90 5.93
CA GLU A 90 8.18 11.01 6.74
C GLU A 90 9.64 11.39 6.39
N GLU A 91 10.45 10.42 5.96
CA GLU A 91 11.82 10.64 5.46
C GLU A 91 11.88 11.11 4.00
N GLY A 92 10.74 11.23 3.30
CA GLY A 92 10.70 11.59 1.87
C GLY A 92 11.23 10.50 0.94
N ARG A 93 11.28 9.26 1.42
CA ARG A 93 11.70 8.05 0.68
C ARG A 93 10.52 7.23 0.18
N ALA A 94 9.29 7.64 0.46
CA ALA A 94 8.09 7.06 -0.13
C ALA A 94 7.17 8.13 -0.72
N ASP A 95 6.78 7.96 -1.98
CA ASP A 95 5.85 8.83 -2.69
C ASP A 95 4.53 8.11 -3.02
N PHE A 96 3.43 8.85 -2.96
CA PHE A 96 2.09 8.36 -3.29
C PHE A 96 1.50 9.22 -4.43
N ILE A 97 1.44 8.67 -5.64
CA ILE A 97 1.04 9.41 -6.85
C ILE A 97 -0.26 8.87 -7.44
N SER A 98 -1.22 9.76 -7.66
CA SER A 98 -2.50 9.44 -8.29
C SER A 98 -2.42 9.80 -9.77
N ILE A 99 -2.97 8.95 -10.63
CA ILE A 99 -3.05 9.21 -12.06
C ILE A 99 -4.45 8.95 -12.63
N PRO A 100 -4.88 9.78 -13.60
CA PRO A 100 -6.13 9.54 -14.29
C PRO A 100 -6.02 8.27 -15.13
N GLY A 101 -7.14 7.56 -15.25
CA GLY A 101 -7.24 6.31 -15.97
C GLY A 101 -7.79 5.19 -15.10
N ASP A 102 -8.11 4.10 -15.78
CA ASP A 102 -8.47 2.82 -15.19
C ASP A 102 -7.20 1.96 -15.04
N HIS A 103 -7.33 0.78 -14.42
CA HIS A 103 -6.21 -0.08 -14.04
C HIS A 103 -5.18 -0.26 -15.17
N MET A 104 -3.93 0.10 -14.92
CA MET A 104 -2.81 -0.01 -15.87
C MET A 104 -3.02 0.76 -17.20
N LYS A 105 -3.99 1.68 -17.28
CA LYS A 105 -4.17 2.56 -18.43
C LYS A 105 -3.37 3.84 -18.20
N PHE A 106 -2.33 4.02 -18.99
CA PHE A 106 -1.48 5.21 -18.99
C PHE A 106 -0.78 5.35 -20.34
N SER A 107 -0.42 6.58 -20.70
CA SER A 107 0.48 6.85 -21.82
C SER A 107 1.94 6.62 -21.44
N HIS A 108 2.79 6.46 -22.46
CA HIS A 108 4.23 6.33 -22.27
C HIS A 108 4.83 7.55 -21.53
N ASP A 109 4.37 8.76 -21.86
CA ASP A 109 4.85 9.99 -21.22
C ASP A 109 4.46 10.05 -19.74
N GLN A 110 3.22 9.68 -19.41
CA GLN A 110 2.76 9.64 -18.02
C GLN A 110 3.63 8.71 -17.17
N ILE A 111 3.85 7.47 -17.61
CA ILE A 111 4.65 6.53 -16.81
C ILE A 111 6.12 6.94 -16.75
N ASN A 112 6.69 7.49 -17.82
CA ASN A 112 8.07 7.98 -17.81
C ASN A 112 8.26 9.11 -16.81
N ASN A 113 7.32 10.06 -16.76
CA ASN A 113 7.36 11.17 -15.81
C ASN A 113 7.23 10.71 -14.35
N ILE A 114 6.56 9.57 -14.12
CA ILE A 114 6.38 8.98 -12.79
C ILE A 114 7.57 8.11 -12.39
N VAL A 115 8.17 7.38 -13.33
CA VAL A 115 9.17 6.35 -13.00
C VAL A 115 10.59 6.89 -13.08
N ARG A 116 10.93 7.70 -14.11
CA ARG A 116 12.30 8.21 -14.28
C ARG A 116 12.87 8.94 -13.08
N PRO A 117 12.13 9.84 -12.39
CA PRO A 117 12.70 10.61 -11.28
C PRO A 117 13.22 9.73 -10.13
N VAL A 118 12.59 8.56 -9.89
CA VAL A 118 12.98 7.63 -8.82
C VAL A 118 14.39 7.05 -9.05
N PHE A 119 14.80 6.88 -10.31
CA PHE A 119 16.10 6.31 -10.65
C PHE A 119 17.23 7.34 -10.73
N THR A 120 16.90 8.62 -10.60
CA THR A 120 17.87 9.73 -10.67
C THR A 120 18.05 10.45 -9.34
N GLN A 121 17.36 10.00 -8.29
CA GLN A 121 17.44 10.50 -6.91
C GLN A 121 18.43 9.67 -6.08
#